data_AF-A0A1U8A571-F1
#
_entry.id   AF-A0A1U8A571-F1
#
_cell.length_a   1.000
_cell.length_b   1.000
_cell.length_c   1.000
_cell.angle_alpha   90.00
_cell.angle_beta   90.00
_cell.angle_gamma   90.00
#
_symmetry.space_group_name_H-M   'P 1'
#
loop_
_entity.id
_entity.type
_entity.pdbx_description
1 polymer ?
#
loop_
_entity_poly.entity_id
_entity_poly.type
_entity_poly.pdbx_seq_one_letter_code
_entity_poly.pdbx_strand_id
1 'polypeptide(L)'
;MALNNGLRSGLKVLMSSESIVSRSVRSFHSTGVKRMGGGHGHGHDEAYYLHAKHMYNLDRMKHQKLKMTLGVFTAFSIGVAVPIYAVIFQQKKTASA
;
A
#
# COMPACT_ATOMS: atom_id res chain seq x y z
N MET A 1 1.65 -44.11 13.34
CA MET A 1 1.64 -42.75 12.76
C MET A 1 0.19 -42.36 12.52
N ALA A 2 -0.32 -41.37 13.24
CA ALA A 2 -1.74 -41.00 13.24
C ALA A 2 -1.87 -39.47 13.27
N LEU A 3 -2.33 -38.88 12.16
CA LEU A 3 -3.02 -37.59 12.12
C LEU A 3 -3.60 -37.39 10.71
N ASN A 4 -4.87 -37.77 10.47
CA ASN A 4 -5.52 -37.41 9.20
C ASN A 4 -7.02 -37.07 9.28
N ASN A 5 -7.51 -36.59 10.44
CA ASN A 5 -8.95 -36.26 10.58
C ASN A 5 -9.24 -34.80 10.96
N GLY A 6 -8.25 -33.90 11.00
CA GLY A 6 -8.44 -32.50 11.44
C GLY A 6 -9.14 -31.57 10.43
N LEU A 7 -9.20 -31.93 9.15
CA LEU A 7 -9.65 -31.02 8.09
C LEU A 7 -11.18 -30.94 7.89
N ARG A 8 -11.96 -31.83 8.51
CA ARG A 8 -13.43 -31.83 8.34
C ARG A 8 -14.19 -30.99 9.38
N SER A 9 -13.54 -30.57 10.47
CA SER A 9 -14.23 -29.83 11.55
C SER A 9 -14.24 -28.31 11.37
N GLY A 10 -13.36 -27.73 10.55
CA GLY A 10 -13.29 -26.28 10.32
C GLY A 10 -14.33 -25.72 9.34
N LEU A 11 -14.91 -26.57 8.48
CA LEU A 11 -15.88 -26.15 7.46
C LEU A 11 -17.28 -25.87 8.01
N LYS A 12 -17.63 -26.41 9.20
CA LYS A 12 -18.92 -26.09 9.85
C LYS A 12 -18.96 -24.69 10.49
N VAL A 13 -17.81 -24.10 10.80
CA VAL A 13 -17.73 -22.69 11.25
C VAL A 13 -17.98 -21.74 10.06
N LEU A 14 -17.58 -22.17 8.86
CA LEU A 14 -17.79 -21.40 7.62
C LEU A 14 -19.27 -21.41 7.17
N MET A 15 -20.03 -22.46 7.50
CA MET A 15 -21.45 -22.58 7.14
C MET A 15 -22.44 -21.95 8.14
N SER A 16 -21.97 -21.32 9.22
CA SER A 16 -22.82 -20.54 10.15
C SER A 16 -22.59 -19.03 10.03
N SER A 17 -21.85 -18.57 9.02
CA SER A 17 -21.66 -17.14 8.71
C SER A 17 -22.55 -16.69 7.55
N GLU A 18 -23.74 -17.26 7.41
CA GLU A 18 -24.85 -16.66 6.67
C GLU A 18 -25.37 -15.45 7.48
N SER A 19 -24.66 -14.32 7.42
CA SER A 19 -25.13 -12.94 7.70
C SER A 19 -24.03 -11.91 8.08
N ILE A 20 -22.74 -12.21 7.92
CA ILE A 20 -21.68 -11.17 8.09
C ILE A 20 -21.25 -10.56 6.74
N VAL A 21 -21.96 -10.87 5.66
CA VAL A 21 -22.09 -9.93 4.53
C VAL A 21 -23.24 -8.98 4.84
N SER A 22 -23.15 -8.26 5.97
CA SER A 22 -23.57 -6.87 5.90
C SER A 22 -22.70 -6.30 4.79
N ARG A 23 -23.32 -6.01 3.65
CA ARG A 23 -22.70 -5.27 2.55
C ARG A 23 -22.34 -3.91 3.12
N SER A 24 -21.26 -3.87 3.90
CA SER A 24 -20.51 -2.68 4.21
C SER A 24 -19.97 -2.27 2.86
N VAL A 25 -20.75 -1.43 2.20
CA VAL A 25 -20.25 -0.53 1.17
C VAL A 25 -19.22 0.32 1.92
N ARG A 26 -18.01 -0.23 2.10
CA ARG A 26 -16.83 0.56 2.42
C ARG A 26 -16.57 1.35 1.15
N SER A 27 -17.39 2.37 0.98
CA SER A 27 -17.12 3.49 0.10
C SER A 27 -15.69 3.88 0.43
N PHE A 28 -14.79 3.68 -0.52
CA PHE A 28 -13.46 4.27 -0.45
C PHE A 28 -13.67 5.77 -0.53
N HIS A 29 -13.98 6.36 0.61
CA HIS A 29 -14.20 7.78 0.73
C HIS A 29 -12.83 8.42 0.67
N SER A 30 -12.46 8.89 -0.52
CA SER A 30 -11.30 9.73 -0.76
C SER A 30 -11.50 11.06 -0.02
N THR A 31 -11.27 11.04 1.29
CA THR A 31 -11.23 12.24 2.12
C THR A 31 -9.87 12.88 1.95
N GLY A 32 -9.81 13.76 0.96
CA GLY A 32 -8.76 14.75 0.90
C GLY A 32 -8.24 14.96 -0.51
N VAL A 33 -9.02 15.67 -1.33
CA VAL A 33 -8.40 16.81 -2.01
C VAL A 33 -7.75 17.64 -0.92
N LYS A 34 -6.44 17.47 -0.75
CA LYS A 34 -5.62 18.35 0.08
C LYS A 34 -5.82 19.73 -0.52
N ARG A 35 -6.61 20.57 0.16
CA ARG A 35 -6.66 22.00 -0.13
C ARG A 35 -5.22 22.52 -0.04
N MET A 36 -4.57 22.69 -1.19
CA MET A 36 -3.41 23.55 -1.33
C MET A 36 -3.98 24.97 -1.28
N GLY A 37 -4.25 25.44 -0.08
CA GLY A 37 -4.86 26.75 0.09
C GLY A 37 -5.12 27.00 1.56
N GLY A 38 -4.34 27.89 2.14
CA GLY A 38 -4.61 28.43 3.47
C GLY A 38 -3.47 29.30 3.99
N GLY A 39 -3.60 30.62 3.85
CA GLY A 39 -3.05 31.55 4.85
C GLY A 39 -2.56 32.93 4.39
N HIS A 40 -3.48 33.85 4.07
CA HIS A 40 -3.47 35.29 4.41
C HIS A 40 -2.35 36.24 3.90
N GLY A 41 -2.76 37.22 3.08
CA GLY A 41 -2.36 38.63 3.22
C GLY A 41 -1.14 39.11 2.44
N HIS A 42 -1.38 39.98 1.45
CA HIS A 42 -0.44 40.94 0.85
C HIS A 42 0.91 40.42 0.32
N GLY A 43 1.00 40.30 -1.01
CA GLY A 43 2.21 40.64 -1.77
C GLY A 43 3.40 39.71 -1.62
N HIS A 44 3.41 38.63 -2.42
CA HIS A 44 4.54 38.08 -3.18
C HIS A 44 4.17 36.65 -3.56
N ASP A 45 3.81 36.43 -4.83
CA ASP A 45 3.48 35.13 -5.43
C ASP A 45 4.73 34.24 -5.58
N GLU A 46 5.45 33.98 -4.50
CA GLU A 46 6.59 33.06 -4.50
C GLU A 46 6.23 31.77 -3.75
N ALA A 47 6.29 30.65 -4.46
CA ALA A 47 6.02 29.35 -3.87
C ALA A 47 6.95 29.16 -2.66
N TYR A 48 6.39 28.82 -1.49
CA TYR A 48 7.11 28.52 -0.22
C TYR A 48 8.33 27.60 -0.37
N TYR A 49 8.44 26.86 -1.47
CA TYR A 49 9.55 25.98 -1.82
C TYR A 49 10.75 26.68 -2.48
N LEU A 50 10.56 27.83 -3.15
CA LEU A 50 11.60 28.53 -3.92
C LEU A 50 12.65 29.22 -3.02
N HIS A 51 12.24 29.71 -1.84
CA HIS A 51 13.13 30.37 -0.87
C HIS A 51 13.31 29.56 0.43
N ALA A 52 13.04 28.25 0.40
CA ALA A 52 13.22 27.41 1.58
C ALA A 52 14.72 27.26 1.94
N LYS A 53 15.06 27.45 3.21
CA LYS A 53 16.43 27.28 3.72
C LYS A 53 16.99 25.85 3.52
N HIS A 54 16.12 24.85 3.46
CA HIS A 54 16.48 23.46 3.27
C HIS A 54 15.78 22.90 2.04
N MET A 55 16.55 22.21 1.20
CA MET A 55 16.09 21.65 -0.07
C MET A 55 14.96 20.62 0.09
N TYR A 56 14.94 19.88 1.21
CA TYR A 56 13.87 18.95 1.55
C TYR A 56 13.24 19.33 2.89
N ASN A 57 11.92 19.53 2.89
CA ASN A 57 11.15 19.70 4.12
C ASN A 57 10.39 18.41 4.46
N LEU A 58 11.13 17.40 4.91
CA LEU A 58 10.59 16.08 5.23
C LEU A 58 9.70 16.09 6.48
N ASP A 59 10.03 16.93 7.47
CA ASP A 59 9.31 17.02 8.75
C ASP A 59 7.89 17.58 8.60
N ARG A 60 7.67 18.45 7.60
CA ARG A 60 6.32 18.96 7.27
C ARG A 60 5.48 18.01 6.42
N MET A 61 5.96 16.80 6.13
CA MET A 61 5.21 15.81 5.37
C MET A 61 4.17 15.11 6.27
N LYS A 62 2.88 15.29 5.97
CA LYS A 62 1.82 14.55 6.66
C LYS A 62 2.00 13.03 6.48
N HIS A 63 1.98 12.30 7.60
CA HIS A 63 2.24 10.85 7.68
C HIS A 63 3.62 10.43 7.15
N GLN A 64 4.65 11.22 7.44
CA GLN A 64 6.03 10.98 6.97
C GLN A 64 6.51 9.55 7.24
N LYS A 65 6.40 9.05 8.48
CA LYS A 65 6.88 7.70 8.84
C LYS A 65 6.25 6.62 7.95
N LEU A 66 4.93 6.66 7.78
CA LEU A 66 4.20 5.71 6.94
C LEU A 66 4.66 5.78 5.48
N LYS A 67 4.85 6.98 4.93
CA LYS A 67 5.27 7.15 3.53
C LYS A 67 6.71 6.71 3.29
N MET A 68 7.60 7.00 4.24
CA MET A 68 9.01 6.58 4.13
C MET A 68 9.13 5.07 4.25
N THR A 69 8.45 4.43 5.22
CA THR A 69 8.47 2.98 5.36
C THR A 69 7.82 2.27 4.18
N LEU A 70 6.69 2.80 3.68
CA LEU A 70 6.03 2.26 2.49
C LEU A 70 6.91 2.40 1.26
N GLY A 71 7.54 3.56 1.07
CA GLY A 71 8.46 3.80 -0.05
C GLY A 71 9.64 2.82 -0.05
N VAL A 72 10.28 2.63 1.11
CA VAL A 72 11.37 1.65 1.26
C VAL A 72 10.88 0.23 0.99
N PHE A 73 9.74 -0.16 1.56
CA PHE A 73 9.17 -1.49 1.37
C PHE A 73 8.83 -1.76 -0.10
N THR A 74 8.24 -0.79 -0.80
CA THR A 74 7.92 -0.92 -2.22
C THR A 74 9.17 -1.04 -3.07
N ALA A 75 10.18 -0.19 -2.85
CA ALA A 75 11.45 -0.25 -3.58
C ALA A 75 12.15 -1.61 -3.39
N PHE A 76 12.22 -2.09 -2.16
CA PHE A 76 12.78 -3.40 -1.85
C PHE A 76 11.99 -4.54 -2.49
N SER A 77 10.66 -4.49 -2.38
CA SER A 77 9.78 -5.52 -2.96
C SER A 77 9.96 -5.63 -4.47
N ILE A 78 10.06 -4.49 -5.19
CA ILE A 78 10.32 -4.50 -6.63
C ILE A 78 11.71 -5.06 -6.94
N GLY A 79 12.72 -4.66 -6.16
CA GLY A 79 14.11 -5.13 -6.32
C GLY A 79 14.24 -6.66 -6.20
N VAL A 80 13.43 -7.30 -5.38
CA VAL A 80 13.44 -8.77 -5.20
C VAL A 80 12.46 -9.48 -6.12
N ALA A 81 11.26 -8.93 -6.32
CA ALA A 81 10.22 -9.57 -7.12
C ALA A 81 10.58 -9.67 -8.61
N VAL A 82 11.23 -8.65 -9.18
CA VAL A 82 11.58 -8.61 -10.61
C VAL A 82 12.56 -9.74 -11.00
N PRO A 83 13.69 -9.96 -10.29
CA PRO A 83 14.58 -11.07 -10.59
C PRO A 83 13.92 -12.45 -10.44
N ILE A 84 13.11 -12.67 -9.39
CA ILE A 84 12.41 -13.94 -9.18
C ILE A 84 11.46 -14.21 -10.34
N TYR A 85 10.69 -13.20 -10.74
CA TYR A 85 9.77 -13.32 -11.85
C TYR A 85 10.52 -13.63 -13.16
N ALA A 86 11.67 -13.00 -13.40
CA ALA A 86 12.49 -13.26 -14.57
C ALA A 86 12.97 -14.73 -14.62
N VAL A 87 13.37 -15.31 -13.48
CA VAL A 87 13.76 -16.73 -13.41
C VAL A 87 12.57 -17.64 -13.70
N ILE A 88 11.41 -17.40 -13.07
CA ILE A 88 10.18 -18.16 -13.32
C ILE A 88 9.80 -18.09 -14.80
N PHE A 89 9.89 -16.90 -15.39
CA PHE A 89 9.60 -16.69 -16.81
C PHE A 89 10.56 -17.49 -17.71
N GLN A 90 11.86 -17.52 -17.40
CA GLN A 90 12.82 -18.32 -18.15
C GLN A 90 12.55 -19.82 -18.00
N GLN A 91 12.31 -20.32 -16.79
CA GLN A 91 11.98 -21.73 -16.56
C GLN A 91 10.71 -22.15 -17.31
N LYS A 92 9.68 -21.30 -17.34
CA LYS A 92 8.46 -21.54 -18.12
C LYS A 92 8.70 -21.62 -19.61
N LYS A 93 9.64 -20.83 -20.15
CA LYS A 93 10.04 -20.92 -21.57
C LYS A 93 10.78 -22.22 -21.86
N THR A 94 11.70 -22.64 -21.00
CA THR A 94 12.49 -23.86 -21.17
C THR A 94 11.66 -25.13 -20.98
N ALA A 95 10.72 -25.16 -20.02
CA ALA A 95 9.86 -26.31 -19.76
C ALA A 95 8.73 -26.49 -20.79
N SER A 96 8.48 -25.48 -21.63
CA SER A 96 7.48 -25.52 -22.70
C SER A 96 8.07 -25.96 -24.05
N ALA A 97 9.37 -26.21 -24.13
CA ALA A 97 10.10 -26.65 -25.32
C ALA A 97 10.34 -28.17 -25.32
#